data_AF-M5C576-F1
#
_entry.id   AF-M5C576-F1
#
_cell.length_a   1.000
_cell.length_b   1.000
_cell.length_c   1.000
_cell.angle_alpha   90.00
_cell.angle_beta   90.00
_cell.angle_gamma   90.00
#
_symmetry.space_group_name_H-M   'P 1'
#
loop_
_entity.id
_entity.type
_entity.pdbx_description
1 polymer ?
#
loop_
_entity_poly.entity_id
_entity_poly.type
_entity_poly.pdbx_seq_one_letter_code
_entity_poly.pdbx_strand_id
1 'polypeptide(L)' 'MAELEKSVRSIEQDGLVWGSSKLVAIGYGIKKLQITLVVEDEKVSLDELQEKIAEFEDYVQSTDVAAMQKL' A
#
# COMPACT_ATOMS: atom_id res chain seq x y z
N MET A 1 6.82 -11.37 -3.64
CA MET A 1 6.47 -10.45 -2.53
C MET A 1 7.46 -9.33 -2.34
N ALA A 2 8.78 -9.57 -2.39
CA ALA A 2 9.76 -8.48 -2.33
C ALA A 2 9.57 -7.45 -3.48
N GLU A 3 9.34 -7.92 -4.71
CA GLU A 3 9.06 -7.02 -5.85
C GLU A 3 7.74 -6.24 -5.68
N LEU A 4 6.67 -6.88 -5.19
CA LEU A 4 5.41 -6.18 -4.86
C LEU A 4 5.65 -5.02 -3.91
N GLU A 5 6.36 -5.26 -2.79
CA GLU A 5 6.65 -4.21 -1.81
C GLU A 5 7.54 -3.12 -2.42
N LYS A 6 8.53 -3.50 -3.22
CA LYS A 6 9.42 -2.56 -3.90
C LYS A 6 8.68 -1.65 -4.87
N SER A 7 7.75 -2.19 -5.66
CA SER A 7 6.88 -1.42 -6.56
C SER A 7 5.97 -0.47 -5.79
N VAL A 8 5.32 -0.93 -4.71
CA VAL A 8 4.49 -0.05 -3.87
C VAL A 8 5.33 1.09 -3.28
N ARG A 9 6.52 0.79 -2.78
CA ARG A 9 7.43 1.79 -2.20
C ARG A 9 8.06 2.73 -3.23
N SER A 10 8.03 2.41 -4.53
CA SER A 10 8.55 3.33 -5.56
C SER A 10 7.61 4.48 -5.88
N ILE A 11 6.39 4.48 -5.34
CA ILE A 11 5.50 5.63 -5.40
C ILE A 11 6.03 6.68 -4.42
N GLU A 12 6.54 7.78 -4.97
CA GLU A 12 7.00 8.96 -4.25
C GLU A 12 6.01 10.12 -4.49
N GLN A 13 5.52 10.72 -3.41
CA GLN A 13 4.60 11.85 -3.43
C GLN A 13 4.86 12.75 -2.21
N ASP A 14 4.77 14.07 -2.37
CA ASP A 14 4.88 14.99 -1.23
C ASP A 14 3.76 14.72 -0.21
N GLY A 15 4.13 14.66 1.07
CA GLY A 15 3.22 14.29 2.15
C GLY A 15 2.92 12.79 2.29
N LEU A 16 3.54 11.89 1.52
CA LEU A 16 3.42 10.43 1.68
C LEU A 16 4.67 9.85 2.34
N VAL A 17 4.50 9.11 3.43
CA VAL A 17 5.58 8.39 4.12
C VAL A 17 5.23 6.92 4.28
N TRP A 18 6.02 6.04 3.65
CA TRP A 18 5.89 4.59 3.82
C TRP A 18 6.49 4.12 5.15
N GLY A 19 5.75 3.31 5.89
CA GLY A 19 6.16 2.74 7.18
C GLY A 19 6.55 1.27 7.11
N SER A 20 6.29 0.56 8.21
CA SER A 20 6.55 -0.88 8.34
C SER A 20 5.62 -1.72 7.45
N SER A 21 6.11 -2.87 7.04
CA SER A 21 5.37 -3.84 6.24
C SER A 21 5.48 -5.24 6.86
N LYS A 22 4.50 -6.09 6.58
CA LYS A 22 4.52 -7.52 6.90
C LYS A 22 3.68 -8.31 5.91
N LEU A 23 3.98 -9.60 5.78
CA LEU A 23 3.16 -10.53 5.02
C LEU A 23 2.17 -11.22 5.96
N VAL A 24 0.88 -11.10 5.65
CA VAL A 24 -0.20 -11.69 6.46
C VAL A 24 -0.84 -12.82 5.67
N ALA A 25 -0.92 -14.01 6.25
CA ALA A 25 -1.59 -15.15 5.61
C ALA A 25 -3.11 -14.91 5.54
N ILE A 26 -3.72 -15.23 4.39
CA ILE A 26 -5.16 -15.11 4.17
C ILE A 26 -5.85 -16.46 3.88
N GLY A 27 -5.08 -17.54 3.83
CA GLY A 27 -5.56 -18.90 3.57
C GLY A 27 -4.92 -19.54 2.35
N TYR A 28 -5.03 -20.87 2.22
CA TYR A 28 -4.60 -21.63 1.03
C TYR A 28 -3.15 -21.36 0.57
N GLY A 29 -2.24 -21.07 1.51
CA GLY A 29 -0.84 -20.73 1.21
C GLY A 29 -0.62 -19.31 0.67
N ILE A 30 -1.69 -18.52 0.49
CA ILE A 30 -1.63 -17.14 0.00
C ILE A 30 -1.36 -16.18 1.17
N LYS A 31 -0.51 -15.20 0.90
CA LYS A 31 -0.23 -14.09 1.81
C LYS A 31 -0.57 -12.78 1.10
N LYS A 32 -1.01 -11.77 1.86
CA LYS A 32 -1.12 -10.38 1.39
C LYS A 32 0.00 -9.53 1.98
N LEU A 33 0.40 -8.49 1.26
CA LEU A 33 1.23 -7.43 1.81
C LEU A 33 0.34 -6.53 2.68
N GLN A 34 0.73 -6.32 3.93
CA GLN A 34 0.16 -5.28 4.79
C GLN A 34 1.26 -4.25 5.05
N ILE A 35 1.03 -3.02 4.63
CA ILE A 35 1.99 -1.91 4.79
C ILE A 35 1.29 -0.72 5.45
N THR A 36 1.99 -0.07 6.38
CA THR A 36 1.52 1.18 7.00
C THR A 36 2.05 2.37 6.23
N LEU A 37 1.30 3.47 6.19
CA LEU A 37 1.72 4.73 5.61
C LEU A 37 1.16 5.89 6.44
N VAL A 38 1.82 7.04 6.39
CA VAL A 38 1.36 8.31 6.95
C VAL A 38 1.19 9.28 5.80
N VAL A 39 0.08 10.01 5.80
CA VAL A 39 -0.26 10.98 4.76
C VAL A 39 -0.57 12.35 5.35
N GLU A 40 -0.22 13.39 4.61
CA GLU A 40 -0.77 14.73 4.81
C GLU A 40 -2.12 14.84 4.08
N ASP A 41 -3.22 14.95 4.84
CA ASP A 41 -4.60 14.94 4.33
C ASP A 41 -4.85 15.97 3.20
N GLU A 42 -4.18 17.12 3.23
CA GLU A 42 -4.33 18.18 2.21
C GLU A 42 -3.57 17.92 0.90
N LYS A 43 -2.70 16.89 0.87
CA LYS A 43 -1.78 16.63 -0.26
C LYS A 43 -1.91 15.26 -0.89
N VAL A 44 -2.37 14.27 -0.13
CA VAL A 44 -2.43 12.88 -0.60
C VAL A 44 -3.86 12.36 -0.50
N SER A 45 -4.46 12.11 -1.66
CA SER A 45 -5.71 11.34 -1.75
C SER A 45 -5.40 9.85 -1.63
N LEU A 46 -6.08 9.16 -0.71
CA LEU A 46 -5.96 7.70 -0.59
C LEU A 46 -6.52 6.98 -1.82
N ASP A 47 -7.57 7.51 -2.44
CA ASP A 47 -8.17 6.93 -3.65
C ASP A 47 -7.17 6.96 -4.82
N GLU A 48 -6.54 8.11 -5.06
CA GLU A 48 -5.49 8.25 -6.10
C GLU A 48 -4.28 7.37 -5.81
N LEU A 49 -3.88 7.24 -4.55
CA LEU A 49 -2.80 6.35 -4.16
C LEU A 49 -3.15 4.88 -4.42
N GLN A 50 -4.39 4.46 -4.13
CA GLN A 50 -4.86 3.10 -4.45
C GLN A 50 -4.90 2.84 -5.96
N GLU A 51 -5.30 3.82 -6.77
CA GLU A 51 -5.27 3.73 -8.23
C GLU A 51 -3.83 3.54 -8.76
N LYS A 52 -2.88 4.36 -8.31
CA LYS A 52 -1.45 4.21 -8.68
C LYS A 52 -0.88 2.85 -8.30
N ILE A 53 -1.29 2.30 -7.15
CA ILE A 53 -0.87 0.96 -6.73
C ILE A 53 -1.50 -0.12 -7.64
N ALA A 54 -2.73 0.08 -8.10
CA ALA A 54 -3.42 -0.87 -8.98
C ALA A 54 -2.78 -0.97 -10.38
N GLU A 55 -2.02 0.04 -10.82
CA GLU A 55 -1.26 0.01 -12.08
C GLU A 55 -0.15 -1.08 -12.09
N PHE A 56 0.24 -1.60 -10.93
CA PHE A 56 1.17 -2.73 -10.83
C PHE A 56 0.46 -4.08 -11.07
N GLU A 57 -0.18 -4.22 -12.24
CA GLU A 57 -1.07 -5.35 -12.60
C GLU A 57 -0.42 -6.73 -12.49
N ASP A 58 0.91 -6.82 -12.67
CA ASP A 58 1.67 -8.07 -12.52
C ASP A 58 1.77 -8.55 -11.05
N TYR A 59 1.52 -7.66 -10.08
CA TYR A 59 1.73 -7.90 -8.66
C TYR A 59 0.50 -7.65 -7.78
N VAL A 60 -0.39 -6.74 -8.19
CA VAL A 60 -1.51 -6.25 -7.39
C VAL A 60 -2.82 -6.73 -8.00
N GLN A 61 -3.58 -7.52 -7.22
CA GLN A 61 -4.92 -7.97 -7.61
C GLN A 61 -6.02 -7.04 -7.10
N SER A 62 -5.84 -6.44 -5.92
CA SER A 62 -6.70 -5.41 -5.33
C SER A 62 -5.97 -4.73 -4.17
N THR A 63 -6.50 -3.60 -3.69
CA THR A 63 -6.05 -2.92 -2.48
C THR A 63 -7.24 -2.61 -1.57
N ASP A 64 -7.02 -2.63 -0.25
CA ASP A 64 -8.05 -2.34 0.75
C ASP A 64 -7.42 -1.62 1.96
N VAL A 65 -8.19 -0.71 2.58
CA VAL A 65 -7.79 -0.07 3.84
C VAL A 65 -8.07 -1.00 5.00
N ALA A 66 -7.01 -1.54 5.61
CA ALA A 66 -7.15 -2.44 6.77
C ALA A 66 -7.59 -1.71 8.06
N ALA A 67 -7.08 -0.50 8.27
CA ALA A 67 -7.41 0.39 9.38
C ALA A 67 -6.89 1.81 9.07
N MET A 68 -7.53 2.83 9.62
CA MET A 68 -7.12 4.24 9.51
C MET A 68 -7.35 4.95 10.85
N GLN A 69 -6.40 5.77 11.27
CA GLN A 69 -6.49 6.62 12.47
C GLN A 69 -5.85 7.97 12.18
N LYS A 70 -6.36 9.03 12.82
CA LYS A 70 -5.68 10.33 12.83
C LYS A 70 -4.47 10.27 13.77
N LEU A 71 -3.39 10.93 13.36
CA LEU A 71 -2.18 11.17 14.16
C LEU A 71 -2.33 12.45 14.99
#